data_AF-A0A957FMR3-F1
#
_entry.id   AF-A0A957FMR3-F1
#
_cell.length_a   1.000
_cell.length_b   1.000
_cell.length_c   1.000
_cell.angle_alpha   90.00
_cell.angle_beta   90.00
_cell.angle_gamma   90.00
#
_symmetry.space_group_name_H-M   'P 1'
#
loop_
_entity.id
_entity.type
_entity.pdbx_description
1 polymer ?
#
loop_
_entity_poly.entity_id
_entity_poly.type
_entity_poly.pdbx_seq_one_letter_code
_entity_poly.pdbx_strand_id
1 'polypeptide(L)'
;WTFLSHNALARAEAQLNPDTQGVRDELGFMSLHRAYADRFFPGTSTQQTRLRYVLFIPWIFRKVAEQRAAAQIRGLIEQEEVILSGRLKKGGQEGIIGGRTYPRPPSQPASSVYWNALGQWGILLGHANGDLPNRFQVYRAIRHYARYKNDSRDDDRQLLEEPPRIFAKLPKPPPEWLQSNAPLTFALTATEAQFVRDKFIGITMPFTNKPALLARLVQEGVAVSAIAAPWAPEIMALVDNEEQQVLQRARQAAAATAVGRAVYAALVEEIRAREDEM
;
A
#
# COMPACT_ATOMS: atom_id res chain seq x y z
N TRP A 1 -10.41 26.58 21.89
CA TRP A 1 -9.76 26.95 20.62
C TRP A 1 -8.41 27.56 20.94
N THR A 2 -7.36 26.74 20.98
CA THR A 2 -5.99 27.19 21.26
C THR A 2 -5.33 27.63 19.96
N PHE A 3 -5.19 28.93 19.77
CA PHE A 3 -4.35 29.48 18.70
C PHE A 3 -2.88 29.21 19.07
N LEU A 4 -2.19 28.41 18.24
CA LEU A 4 -0.73 28.33 18.29
C LEU A 4 -0.17 29.65 17.78
N SER A 5 0.76 30.24 18.52
CA SER A 5 1.45 31.46 18.09
C SER A 5 2.29 31.19 16.83
N HIS A 6 2.56 32.22 16.05
CA HIS A 6 3.36 32.12 14.81
C HIS A 6 4.73 31.46 15.07
N ASN A 7 5.35 31.76 16.21
CA ASN A 7 6.60 31.13 16.66
C ASN A 7 6.44 29.66 17.10
N ALA A 8 5.27 29.28 17.63
CA ALA A 8 5.00 27.88 17.97
C ALA A 8 4.77 27.03 16.71
N LEU A 9 4.14 27.61 15.68
CA LEU A 9 4.01 27.04 14.34
C LEU A 9 5.38 26.86 13.68
N ALA A 10 6.22 27.90 13.65
CA ALA A 10 7.56 27.83 13.07
C ALA A 10 8.46 26.79 13.78
N ARG A 11 8.34 26.61 15.11
CA ARG A 11 9.06 25.57 15.86
C ARG A 11 8.53 24.16 15.57
N ALA A 12 7.22 24.01 15.37
CA ALA A 12 6.63 22.75 14.94
C ALA A 12 7.05 22.39 13.50
N GLU A 13 7.14 23.39 12.62
CA GLU A 13 7.67 23.23 11.26
C GLU A 13 9.16 22.88 11.24
N ALA A 14 9.97 23.46 12.11
CA ALA A 14 11.39 23.11 12.25
C ALA A 14 11.64 21.69 12.80
N GLN A 15 10.68 21.12 13.54
CA GLN A 15 10.72 19.73 14.01
C GLN A 15 10.25 18.72 12.96
N LEU A 16 9.59 19.18 11.90
CA LEU A 16 9.27 18.35 10.73
C LEU A 16 10.49 18.37 9.80
N ASN A 17 11.18 17.22 9.73
CA ASN A 17 12.34 17.00 8.87
C ASN A 17 12.15 17.66 7.48
N PRO A 18 13.03 18.57 7.02
CA PRO A 18 12.88 19.24 5.72
C PRO A 18 12.93 18.26 4.53
N ASP A 19 13.48 17.06 4.73
CA ASP A 19 13.47 15.95 3.75
C ASP A 19 12.15 15.17 3.71
N THR A 20 11.20 15.48 4.60
CA THR A 20 9.80 15.05 4.50
C THR A 20 8.98 16.22 3.97
N GLN A 21 9.13 16.49 2.66
CA GLN A 21 8.04 17.09 1.89
C GLN A 21 6.85 16.10 1.89
N GLY A 22 6.17 16.00 3.03
CA GLY A 22 4.87 15.35 3.11
C GLY A 22 3.89 16.10 2.22
N VAL A 23 2.93 15.40 1.63
CA VAL A 23 1.88 16.04 0.83
C VAL A 23 1.08 16.95 1.76
N ARG A 24 1.32 18.27 1.71
CA ARG A 24 0.54 19.27 2.45
C ARG A 24 -0.82 19.42 1.79
N ASP A 25 -1.89 19.28 2.57
CA ASP A 25 -3.26 19.53 2.13
C ASP A 25 -3.76 20.86 2.69
N GLU A 26 -3.24 21.96 2.14
CA GLU A 26 -3.53 23.31 2.64
C GLU A 26 -5.01 23.71 2.48
N LEU A 27 -5.71 23.08 1.54
CA LEU A 27 -7.11 23.38 1.22
C LEU A 27 -8.10 22.34 1.77
N GLY A 28 -7.62 21.26 2.39
CA GLY A 28 -8.47 20.20 2.95
C GLY A 28 -9.10 19.24 1.91
N PHE A 29 -8.73 19.34 0.63
CA PHE A 29 -9.32 18.53 -0.45
C PHE A 29 -8.89 17.06 -0.43
N MET A 30 -7.80 16.72 0.27
CA MET A 30 -7.32 15.34 0.34
C MET A 30 -8.31 14.44 1.06
N SER A 31 -9.06 14.97 2.02
CA SER A 31 -10.14 14.24 2.71
C SER A 31 -11.22 13.76 1.73
N LEU A 32 -11.68 14.64 0.84
CA LEU A 32 -12.67 14.35 -0.18
C LEU A 32 -12.13 13.36 -1.23
N HIS A 33 -10.90 13.58 -1.69
CA HIS A 33 -10.24 12.65 -2.61
C HIS A 33 -10.12 11.25 -2.00
N ARG A 34 -9.67 11.15 -0.74
CA ARG A 34 -9.53 9.88 -0.03
C ARG A 34 -10.87 9.18 0.14
N ALA A 35 -11.93 9.89 0.50
CA ALA A 35 -13.26 9.31 0.65
C ALA A 35 -13.75 8.63 -0.64
N TYR A 36 -13.56 9.27 -1.80
CA TYR A 36 -13.92 8.65 -3.09
C TYR A 36 -12.96 7.52 -3.49
N ALA A 37 -11.65 7.70 -3.28
CA ALA A 37 -10.66 6.66 -3.58
C ALA A 37 -10.91 5.39 -2.75
N ASP A 38 -11.15 5.52 -1.45
CA ASP A 38 -11.44 4.41 -0.56
C ASP A 38 -12.79 3.76 -0.85
N ARG A 39 -13.76 4.50 -1.40
CA ARG A 39 -15.03 3.92 -1.85
C ARG A 39 -14.84 3.07 -3.11
N PHE A 40 -14.24 3.62 -4.15
CA PHE A 40 -14.20 3.01 -5.47
C PHE A 40 -13.04 2.03 -5.67
N PHE A 41 -11.88 2.35 -5.08
CA PHE A 41 -10.63 1.62 -5.21
C PHE A 41 -9.98 1.35 -3.84
N PRO A 42 -10.67 0.65 -2.91
CA PRO A 42 -10.16 0.40 -1.58
C PRO A 42 -8.74 -0.19 -1.60
N GLY A 43 -7.84 0.37 -0.79
CA GLY A 43 -6.47 -0.13 -0.64
C GLY A 43 -5.47 0.38 -1.68
N THR A 44 -5.92 1.03 -2.75
CA THR A 44 -5.03 1.56 -3.79
C THR A 44 -4.33 2.86 -3.35
N SER A 45 -3.15 3.13 -3.91
CA SER A 45 -2.41 4.38 -3.73
C SER A 45 -1.57 4.68 -4.96
N THR A 46 -1.34 5.95 -5.27
CA THR A 46 -0.49 6.38 -6.40
C THR A 46 0.96 5.93 -6.25
N GLN A 47 1.41 5.63 -5.02
CA GLN A 47 2.73 5.06 -4.76
C GLN A 47 2.86 3.59 -5.19
N GLN A 48 1.73 2.90 -5.42
CA GLN A 48 1.68 1.48 -5.75
C GLN A 48 1.75 1.27 -7.27
N THR A 49 2.96 1.37 -7.82
CA THR A 49 3.18 1.28 -9.27
C THR A 49 3.36 -0.15 -9.78
N ARG A 50 3.52 -1.15 -8.89
CA ARG A 50 3.91 -2.52 -9.24
C ARG A 50 3.18 -3.56 -8.39
N LEU A 51 2.18 -4.21 -8.98
CA LEU A 51 1.27 -5.11 -8.27
C LEU A 51 1.96 -6.27 -7.54
N ARG A 52 3.03 -6.85 -8.08
CA ARG A 52 3.71 -8.03 -7.50
C ARG A 52 4.32 -7.79 -6.11
N TYR A 53 4.43 -6.54 -5.64
CA TYR A 53 4.79 -6.26 -4.24
C TYR A 53 3.83 -6.89 -3.23
N VAL A 54 2.55 -7.09 -3.59
CA VAL A 54 1.58 -7.76 -2.71
C VAL A 54 1.93 -9.22 -2.40
N LEU A 55 2.84 -9.81 -3.18
CA LEU A 55 3.35 -11.16 -2.96
C LEU A 55 4.73 -11.11 -2.31
N PHE A 56 5.62 -10.22 -2.80
CA PHE A 56 6.95 -10.05 -2.24
C PHE A 56 6.93 -9.73 -0.74
N ILE A 57 6.06 -8.83 -0.31
CA ILE A 57 6.00 -8.41 1.10
C ILE A 57 5.61 -9.58 2.01
N PRO A 58 4.47 -10.28 1.79
CA PRO A 58 4.16 -11.47 2.57
C PRO A 58 5.24 -12.56 2.50
N TRP A 59 5.90 -12.78 1.36
CA TRP A 59 7.00 -13.74 1.27
C TRP A 59 8.23 -13.33 2.10
N ILE A 60 8.55 -12.04 2.18
CA ILE A 60 9.62 -11.52 3.08
C ILE A 60 9.26 -11.83 4.54
N PHE A 61 8.03 -11.53 4.95
CA PHE A 61 7.59 -11.78 6.33
C PHE A 61 7.63 -13.28 6.67
N ARG A 62 7.23 -14.16 5.74
CA ARG A 62 7.34 -15.62 5.91
C ARG A 62 8.81 -16.07 6.01
N LYS A 63 9.68 -15.55 5.13
CA LYS A 63 11.12 -15.84 5.17
C LYS A 63 11.73 -15.45 6.51
N VAL A 64 11.42 -14.26 7.02
CA VAL A 64 11.94 -13.79 8.32
C VAL A 64 11.36 -14.59 9.48
N ALA A 65 10.08 -14.99 9.43
CA ALA A 65 9.47 -15.84 10.46
C ALA A 65 10.08 -17.24 10.55
N GLU A 66 10.66 -17.74 9.45
CA GLU A 66 11.35 -19.02 9.42
C GLU A 66 12.80 -18.94 9.98
N GLN A 67 13.38 -17.74 10.04
CA GLN A 67 14.73 -17.51 10.56
C GLN A 67 14.75 -17.56 12.10
N ARG A 68 15.85 -18.05 12.68
CA ARG A 68 16.00 -18.21 14.14
C ARG A 68 16.20 -16.91 14.92
N ALA A 69 16.31 -15.76 14.24
CA ALA A 69 16.70 -14.48 14.84
C ALA A 69 15.49 -13.66 15.34
N ALA A 70 14.94 -14.03 16.51
CA ALA A 70 13.75 -13.40 17.08
C ALA A 70 13.96 -11.93 17.57
N ALA A 71 15.21 -11.49 17.79
CA ALA A 71 15.49 -10.20 18.41
C ALA A 71 15.26 -8.99 17.48
N GLN A 72 15.56 -9.10 16.19
CA GLN A 72 15.65 -7.95 15.26
C GLN A 72 14.73 -8.06 14.03
N ILE A 73 13.49 -8.53 14.21
CA ILE A 73 12.51 -8.76 13.11
C ILE A 73 12.39 -7.55 12.17
N ARG A 74 12.29 -6.32 12.70
CA ARG A 74 12.18 -5.11 11.88
C ARG A 74 13.40 -4.91 10.98
N GLY A 75 14.61 -5.04 11.52
CA GLY A 75 15.85 -4.86 10.76
C GLY A 75 16.04 -5.94 9.69
N LEU A 76 15.64 -7.18 9.99
CA LEU A 76 15.67 -8.27 9.01
C LEU A 76 14.71 -8.03 7.84
N ILE A 77 13.48 -7.58 8.12
CA ILE A 77 12.51 -7.24 7.07
C ILE A 77 13.03 -6.10 6.19
N GLU A 78 13.57 -5.05 6.80
CA GLU A 78 14.13 -3.91 6.07
C GLU A 78 15.33 -4.34 5.20
N GLN A 79 16.21 -5.20 5.73
CA GLN A 79 17.31 -5.77 4.97
C GLN A 79 16.82 -6.61 3.77
N GLU A 80 15.79 -7.44 3.96
CA GLU A 80 15.20 -8.23 2.88
C GLU A 80 14.52 -7.36 1.81
N GLU A 81 13.95 -6.21 2.18
CA GLU A 81 13.41 -5.23 1.23
C GLU A 81 14.51 -4.52 0.42
N VAL A 82 15.66 -4.24 1.04
CA VAL A 82 16.85 -3.74 0.32
C VAL A 82 17.38 -4.80 -0.64
N ILE A 83 17.45 -6.07 -0.22
CA ILE A 83 17.85 -7.19 -1.09
C ILE A 83 16.88 -7.32 -2.27
N LEU A 84 15.57 -7.28 -2.02
CA LEU A 84 14.54 -7.29 -3.07
C LEU A 84 14.78 -6.17 -4.09
N SER A 85 15.05 -4.96 -3.61
CA SER A 85 15.33 -3.80 -4.47
C SER A 85 16.55 -4.02 -5.36
N GLY A 86 17.63 -4.58 -4.81
CA GLY A 86 18.83 -4.94 -5.57
C GLY A 86 18.58 -6.02 -6.63
N ARG A 87 17.79 -7.05 -6.29
CA ARG A 87 17.44 -8.14 -7.20
C ARG A 87 16.53 -7.68 -8.35
N LEU A 88 15.59 -6.77 -8.08
CA LEU A 88 14.76 -6.15 -9.11
C LEU A 88 15.59 -5.23 -10.03
N LYS A 89 16.54 -4.47 -9.45
CA LYS A 89 17.45 -3.61 -10.22
C LYS A 89 18.35 -4.43 -11.15
N LYS A 90 18.89 -5.55 -10.66
CA LYS A 90 19.64 -6.52 -11.47
C LYS A 90 18.79 -7.11 -12.60
N GLY A 91 17.49 -7.29 -12.38
CA GLY A 91 16.53 -7.72 -13.39
C GLY A 91 16.08 -6.61 -14.35
N GLY A 92 16.69 -5.42 -14.33
CA GLY A 92 16.35 -4.31 -15.22
C GLY A 92 14.94 -3.75 -15.00
N GLN A 93 14.36 -3.94 -13.81
CA GLN A 93 13.00 -3.53 -13.53
C GLN A 93 12.92 -2.03 -13.19
N GLU A 94 11.82 -1.38 -13.59
CA GLU A 94 11.53 0.01 -13.23
C GLU A 94 10.44 0.12 -12.17
N GLY A 95 10.28 1.29 -11.53
CA GLY A 95 9.26 1.49 -10.49
C GLY A 95 9.58 0.79 -9.17
N ILE A 96 10.86 0.55 -8.89
CA ILE A 96 11.34 -0.12 -7.68
C ILE A 96 11.25 0.85 -6.48
N ILE A 97 10.47 0.47 -5.46
CA ILE A 97 10.47 1.18 -4.17
C ILE A 97 11.87 1.03 -3.54
N GLY A 98 12.52 2.14 -3.24
CA GLY A 98 13.91 2.17 -2.76
C GLY A 98 14.99 2.06 -3.84
N GLY A 99 14.62 2.00 -5.12
CA GLY A 99 15.58 1.89 -6.23
C GLY A 99 16.56 3.07 -6.35
N ARG A 100 16.14 4.27 -5.94
CA ARG A 100 16.97 5.51 -5.94
C ARG A 100 17.94 5.57 -4.75
N THR A 101 17.59 4.97 -3.61
CA THR A 101 18.41 5.01 -2.39
C THR A 101 19.28 3.77 -2.23
N TYR A 102 19.04 2.72 -3.01
CA TYR A 102 19.80 1.47 -2.99
C TYR A 102 21.33 1.72 -3.05
N PRO A 103 22.14 1.08 -2.17
CA PRO A 103 21.79 -0.02 -1.25
C PRO A 103 21.30 0.42 0.14
N ARG A 104 20.94 1.69 0.35
CA ARG A 104 20.38 2.17 1.62
C ARG A 104 18.86 1.95 1.68
N PRO A 105 18.30 1.64 2.87
CA PRO A 105 16.85 1.58 3.07
C PRO A 105 16.15 2.88 2.65
N PRO A 106 14.99 2.82 1.98
CA PRO A 106 14.18 4.00 1.72
C PRO A 106 13.47 4.47 3.00
N SER A 107 13.11 5.75 3.05
CA SER A 107 12.28 6.32 4.12
C SER A 107 10.89 5.66 4.20
N GLN A 108 10.35 5.24 3.06
CA GLN A 108 9.11 4.48 2.95
C GLN A 108 9.37 3.11 2.29
N PRO A 109 9.56 2.04 3.08
CA PRO A 109 9.71 0.70 2.54
C PRO A 109 8.43 0.19 1.87
N ALA A 110 8.56 -0.80 0.99
CA ALA A 110 7.44 -1.38 0.24
C ALA A 110 6.34 -1.91 1.18
N SER A 111 6.73 -2.54 2.28
CA SER A 111 5.86 -2.98 3.36
C SER A 111 5.04 -1.86 4.01
N SER A 112 5.52 -0.62 4.00
CA SER A 112 4.73 0.55 4.41
C SER A 112 3.72 0.96 3.33
N VAL A 113 4.20 1.07 2.08
CA VAL A 113 3.43 1.55 0.93
C VAL A 113 2.24 0.65 0.61
N TYR A 114 2.40 -0.67 0.79
CA TYR A 114 1.36 -1.66 0.50
C TYR A 114 0.62 -2.16 1.74
N TRP A 115 0.91 -1.68 2.97
CA TRP A 115 0.26 -2.24 4.17
C TRP A 115 -1.27 -2.16 4.12
N ASN A 116 -1.79 -0.98 3.76
CA ASN A 116 -3.22 -0.78 3.60
C ASN A 116 -3.80 -1.67 2.50
N ALA A 117 -3.11 -1.76 1.35
CA ALA A 117 -3.52 -2.63 0.24
C ALA A 117 -3.64 -4.09 0.68
N LEU A 118 -2.61 -4.61 1.37
CA LEU A 118 -2.60 -6.00 1.85
C LEU A 118 -3.83 -6.29 2.72
N GLY A 119 -4.21 -5.35 3.60
CA GLY A 119 -5.39 -5.50 4.43
C GLY A 119 -6.70 -5.40 3.66
N GLN A 120 -6.89 -4.33 2.89
CA GLN A 120 -8.11 -4.09 2.10
C GLN A 120 -8.36 -5.19 1.06
N TRP A 121 -7.31 -5.83 0.55
CA TRP A 121 -7.40 -6.90 -0.44
C TRP A 121 -7.44 -8.29 0.22
N GLY A 122 -7.56 -8.38 1.54
CA GLY A 122 -7.68 -9.65 2.27
C GLY A 122 -6.47 -10.57 2.12
N ILE A 123 -5.28 -9.98 1.90
CA ILE A 123 -3.99 -10.68 1.85
C ILE A 123 -3.36 -10.71 3.25
N LEU A 124 -3.36 -9.57 3.96
CA LEU A 124 -3.14 -9.50 5.39
C LEU A 124 -4.46 -9.84 6.08
N LEU A 125 -4.43 -10.85 6.95
CA LEU A 125 -5.62 -11.32 7.64
C LEU A 125 -5.88 -10.46 8.88
N GLY A 126 -7.12 -10.00 9.00
CA GLY A 126 -7.60 -9.26 10.16
C GLY A 126 -7.77 -10.15 11.38
N HIS A 127 -7.93 -9.52 12.54
CA HIS A 127 -8.37 -10.15 13.77
C HIS A 127 -9.84 -10.59 13.65
N ALA A 128 -10.29 -11.44 14.59
CA ALA A 128 -11.68 -11.93 14.60
C ALA A 128 -12.74 -10.83 14.70
N ASN A 129 -12.36 -9.64 15.20
CA ASN A 129 -13.22 -8.46 15.30
C ASN A 129 -13.24 -7.60 14.02
N GLY A 130 -12.51 -7.99 12.96
CA GLY A 130 -12.43 -7.26 11.69
C GLY A 130 -11.29 -6.24 11.59
N ASP A 131 -10.57 -5.95 12.68
CA ASP A 131 -9.47 -4.99 12.66
C ASP A 131 -8.23 -5.57 11.96
N LEU A 132 -7.55 -4.74 11.18
CA LEU A 132 -6.28 -5.11 10.57
C LEU A 132 -5.14 -4.96 11.57
N PRO A 133 -4.24 -5.95 11.69
CA PRO A 133 -3.09 -5.82 12.55
C PRO A 133 -2.14 -4.73 12.00
N ASN A 134 -1.65 -3.88 12.89
CA ASN A 134 -0.55 -2.98 12.56
C ASN A 134 0.78 -3.75 12.47
N ARG A 135 1.79 -3.13 11.86
CA ARG A 135 3.11 -3.76 11.67
C ARG A 135 3.76 -4.23 12.97
N PHE A 136 3.62 -3.48 14.05
CA PHE A 136 4.20 -3.85 15.35
C PHE A 136 3.56 -5.13 15.92
N GLN A 137 2.23 -5.26 15.79
CA GLN A 137 1.53 -6.49 16.18
C GLN A 137 2.00 -7.68 15.35
N VAL A 138 2.18 -7.51 14.03
CA VAL A 138 2.73 -8.56 13.16
C VAL A 138 4.17 -8.92 13.54
N TYR A 139 5.04 -7.94 13.81
CA TYR A 139 6.40 -8.20 14.27
C TYR A 139 6.44 -8.97 15.59
N ARG A 140 5.53 -8.64 16.52
CA ARG A 140 5.38 -9.36 17.79
C ARG A 140 4.93 -10.80 17.58
N ALA A 141 3.94 -11.03 16.70
CA ALA A 141 3.44 -12.36 16.37
C ALA A 141 4.55 -13.23 15.75
N ILE A 142 5.31 -12.69 14.81
CA ILE A 142 6.46 -13.37 14.19
C ILE A 142 7.53 -13.70 15.23
N ARG A 143 7.86 -12.74 16.11
CA ARG A 143 8.84 -12.97 17.20
C ARG A 143 8.38 -14.09 18.13
N HIS A 144 7.11 -14.12 18.51
CA HIS A 144 6.56 -15.17 19.37
C HIS A 144 6.68 -16.54 18.69
N TYR A 145 6.26 -16.64 17.44
CA TYR A 145 6.38 -17.86 16.65
C TYR A 145 7.82 -18.35 16.51
N ALA A 146 8.77 -17.45 16.21
CA ALA A 146 10.18 -17.80 16.06
C ALA A 146 10.81 -18.30 17.38
N ARG A 147 10.41 -17.75 18.53
CA ARG A 147 10.84 -18.24 19.86
C ARG A 147 10.24 -19.62 20.16
N TYR A 148 8.93 -19.76 19.98
CA TYR A 148 8.22 -21.02 20.21
C TYR A 148 8.83 -22.17 19.39
N LYS A 149 9.07 -21.95 18.08
CA LYS A 149 9.75 -22.92 17.20
C LYS A 149 11.14 -23.34 17.67
N ASN A 150 11.84 -22.47 18.41
CA ASN A 150 13.18 -22.77 18.94
C ASN A 150 13.13 -23.48 20.30
N ASP A 151 12.12 -23.19 21.13
CA ASP A 151 12.00 -23.67 22.53
C ASP A 151 11.24 -25.01 22.63
N SER A 152 10.28 -25.25 21.72
CA SER A 152 9.48 -26.48 21.66
C SER A 152 10.16 -27.53 20.77
N ARG A 153 11.27 -28.07 21.25
CA ARG A 153 11.79 -29.37 20.80
C ARG A 153 11.58 -30.39 21.90
N ASP A 154 10.40 -30.99 21.91
CA ASP A 154 10.18 -32.27 22.61
C ASP A 154 10.79 -33.41 21.78
N ASP A 155 11.06 -34.55 22.40
CA ASP A 155 11.68 -35.74 21.77
C ASP A 155 10.92 -36.21 20.50
N ASP A 156 9.63 -35.88 20.39
CA ASP A 156 8.75 -36.21 19.28
C ASP A 156 8.55 -35.10 18.21
N ARG A 157 9.23 -33.95 18.34
CA ARG A 157 9.27 -32.84 17.34
C ARG A 157 7.92 -32.30 16.85
N GLN A 158 6.83 -32.40 17.62
CA GLN A 158 5.54 -31.81 17.25
C GLN A 158 5.36 -30.38 17.79
N LEU A 159 4.82 -29.48 16.95
CA LEU A 159 4.43 -28.12 17.34
C LEU A 159 3.02 -28.19 17.98
N LEU A 160 2.84 -27.67 19.20
CA LEU A 160 1.55 -27.66 19.91
C LEU A 160 0.58 -26.59 19.35
N GLU A 161 1.09 -25.57 18.65
CA GLU A 161 0.28 -24.53 18.01
C GLU A 161 0.67 -24.32 16.53
N GLU A 162 -0.32 -24.20 15.65
CA GLU A 162 -0.10 -23.74 14.28
C GLU A 162 0.45 -22.31 14.27
N PRO A 163 1.39 -21.96 13.36
CA PRO A 163 1.80 -20.58 13.18
C PRO A 163 0.57 -19.67 13.00
N PRO A 164 0.56 -18.46 13.59
CA PRO A 164 -0.51 -17.51 13.36
C PRO A 164 -0.62 -17.26 11.85
N ARG A 165 -1.83 -17.48 11.31
CA ARG A 165 -2.13 -17.20 9.90
C ARG A 165 -2.21 -15.68 9.71
N ILE A 166 -1.05 -15.04 9.55
CA ILE A 166 -0.93 -13.58 9.36
C ILE A 166 -1.38 -13.17 7.96
N PHE A 167 -1.06 -13.99 6.96
CA PHE A 167 -1.40 -13.75 5.57
C PHE A 167 -2.29 -14.87 5.03
N ALA A 168 -3.08 -14.54 4.00
CA ALA A 168 -3.82 -15.53 3.22
C ALA A 168 -2.88 -16.61 2.65
N LYS A 169 -3.44 -17.73 2.20
CA LYS A 169 -2.68 -18.78 1.53
C LYS A 169 -2.12 -18.27 0.21
N LEU A 170 -0.86 -17.82 0.23
CA LEU A 170 -0.15 -17.26 -0.92
C LEU A 170 0.19 -18.34 -1.96
N PRO A 171 0.31 -17.97 -3.24
CA PRO A 171 1.00 -18.81 -4.22
C PRO A 171 2.44 -19.08 -3.76
N LYS A 172 2.98 -20.22 -4.19
CA LYS A 172 4.39 -20.56 -3.94
C LYS A 172 5.28 -19.52 -4.62
N PRO A 173 6.34 -19.03 -3.95
CA PRO A 173 7.27 -18.12 -4.57
C PRO A 173 7.97 -18.79 -5.76
N PRO A 174 8.40 -18.02 -6.78
CA PRO A 174 9.09 -18.57 -7.94
C PRO A 174 10.48 -19.13 -7.54
N PRO A 175 11.07 -20.06 -8.30
CA PRO A 175 12.35 -20.69 -7.94
C PRO A 175 13.49 -19.69 -7.67
N GLU A 176 13.51 -18.58 -8.41
CA GLU A 176 14.46 -17.49 -8.25
C GLU A 176 14.39 -16.93 -6.83
N TRP A 177 13.22 -16.89 -6.18
CA TRP A 177 13.05 -16.37 -4.82
C TRP A 177 14.02 -17.00 -3.82
N LEU A 178 14.24 -18.32 -3.95
CA LEU A 178 15.12 -19.11 -3.08
C LEU A 178 16.61 -18.86 -3.36
N GLN A 179 16.94 -18.27 -4.49
CA GLN A 179 18.30 -17.96 -4.91
C GLN A 179 18.59 -16.48 -4.61
N SER A 180 19.32 -16.20 -3.53
CA SER A 180 19.54 -14.84 -3.01
C SER A 180 20.10 -13.84 -4.03
N ASN A 181 20.80 -14.31 -5.07
CA ASN A 181 21.42 -13.46 -6.09
C ASN A 181 20.74 -13.54 -7.47
N ALA A 182 19.65 -14.30 -7.61
CA ALA A 182 18.90 -14.37 -8.87
C ALA A 182 18.08 -13.09 -9.07
N PRO A 183 18.06 -12.52 -10.30
CA PRO A 183 17.22 -11.37 -10.61
C PRO A 183 15.74 -11.70 -10.40
N LEU A 184 14.95 -10.70 -10.02
CA LEU A 184 13.50 -10.80 -9.90
C LEU A 184 12.81 -9.86 -10.88
N THR A 185 11.56 -10.17 -11.24
CA THR A 185 10.73 -9.38 -12.15
C THR A 185 9.40 -9.03 -11.51
N PHE A 186 8.76 -7.94 -11.95
CA PHE A 186 7.38 -7.62 -11.58
C PHE A 186 6.32 -8.40 -12.38
N ALA A 187 6.70 -9.15 -13.41
CA ALA A 187 5.77 -9.97 -14.17
C ALA A 187 5.15 -11.06 -13.27
N LEU A 188 3.82 -11.07 -13.18
CA LEU A 188 3.08 -12.09 -12.45
C LEU A 188 3.03 -13.39 -13.26
N THR A 189 3.17 -14.53 -12.59
CA THR A 189 2.82 -15.82 -13.20
C THR A 189 1.29 -15.96 -13.33
N ALA A 190 0.80 -16.91 -14.13
CA ALA A 190 -0.64 -17.15 -14.26
C ALA A 190 -1.31 -17.45 -12.90
N THR A 191 -0.67 -18.27 -12.06
CA THR A 191 -1.16 -18.61 -10.70
C THR A 191 -1.17 -17.39 -9.78
N GLU A 192 -0.15 -16.53 -9.86
CA GLU A 192 -0.08 -15.30 -9.08
C GLU A 192 -1.14 -14.30 -9.52
N ALA A 193 -1.34 -14.13 -10.83
CA ALA A 193 -2.37 -13.26 -11.39
C ALA A 193 -3.77 -13.73 -10.99
N GLN A 194 -4.03 -15.05 -11.03
CA GLN A 194 -5.30 -15.61 -10.58
C GLN A 194 -5.52 -15.35 -9.09
N PHE A 195 -4.52 -15.59 -8.25
CA PHE A 195 -4.62 -15.31 -6.81
C PHE A 195 -5.00 -13.85 -6.54
N VAL A 196 -4.34 -12.89 -7.21
CA VAL A 196 -4.65 -11.47 -7.02
C VAL A 196 -6.03 -11.11 -7.55
N ARG A 197 -6.43 -11.69 -8.69
CA ARG A 197 -7.78 -11.53 -9.26
C ARG A 197 -8.86 -12.00 -8.26
N ASP A 198 -8.68 -13.17 -7.67
CA ASP A 198 -9.63 -13.71 -6.67
C ASP A 198 -9.75 -12.80 -5.45
N LYS A 199 -8.63 -12.21 -5.02
CA LYS A 199 -8.62 -11.21 -3.94
C LYS A 199 -9.36 -9.93 -4.33
N PHE A 200 -9.17 -9.44 -5.55
CA PHE A 200 -9.78 -8.19 -6.00
C PHE A 200 -11.30 -8.32 -6.19
N ILE A 201 -11.78 -9.45 -6.71
CA ILE A 201 -13.22 -9.71 -6.88
C ILE A 201 -13.95 -9.70 -5.53
N GLY A 202 -13.27 -10.08 -4.44
CA GLY A 202 -13.82 -10.05 -3.09
C GLY A 202 -13.87 -8.66 -2.43
N ILE A 203 -13.36 -7.60 -3.07
CA ILE A 203 -13.32 -6.27 -2.47
C ILE A 203 -14.71 -5.64 -2.47
N THR A 204 -15.18 -5.26 -1.30
CA THR A 204 -16.46 -4.56 -1.11
C THR A 204 -16.26 -3.08 -0.80
N MET A 205 -17.27 -2.28 -1.12
CA MET A 205 -17.35 -0.90 -0.66
C MET A 205 -17.49 -0.85 0.87
N PRO A 206 -16.88 0.16 1.52
CA PRO A 206 -17.10 0.40 2.93
C PRO A 206 -18.60 0.54 3.25
N PHE A 207 -19.03 -0.03 4.39
CA PHE A 207 -20.37 0.09 4.98
C PHE A 207 -21.55 -0.49 4.18
N THR A 208 -21.36 -0.98 2.96
CA THR A 208 -22.48 -1.36 2.07
C THR A 208 -22.45 -2.80 1.57
N ASN A 209 -21.41 -3.60 1.88
CA ASN A 209 -21.19 -4.99 1.44
C ASN A 209 -21.32 -5.25 -0.09
N LYS A 210 -21.62 -4.21 -0.87
CA LYS A 210 -21.69 -4.23 -2.33
C LYS A 210 -20.26 -4.29 -2.89
N PRO A 211 -20.02 -4.96 -4.03
CA PRO A 211 -18.71 -4.97 -4.68
C PRO A 211 -18.23 -3.56 -5.01
N ALA A 212 -16.97 -3.25 -4.70
CA ALA A 212 -16.34 -1.99 -5.08
C ALA A 212 -16.17 -1.89 -6.61
N LEU A 213 -15.98 -0.67 -7.12
CA LEU A 213 -15.76 -0.47 -8.55
C LEU A 213 -14.52 -1.25 -9.02
N LEU A 214 -13.43 -1.26 -8.24
CA LEU A 214 -12.25 -2.09 -8.51
C LEU A 214 -12.60 -3.57 -8.72
N ALA A 215 -13.45 -4.15 -7.85
CA ALA A 215 -13.85 -5.55 -7.96
C ALA A 215 -14.62 -5.83 -9.26
N ARG A 216 -15.56 -4.93 -9.61
CA ARG A 216 -16.36 -5.03 -10.84
C ARG A 216 -15.49 -4.96 -12.09
N LEU A 217 -14.53 -4.03 -12.13
CA LEU A 217 -13.61 -3.89 -13.26
C LEU A 217 -12.78 -5.15 -13.50
N VAL A 218 -12.34 -5.77 -12.41
CA VAL A 218 -11.53 -7.00 -12.47
C VAL A 218 -12.40 -8.19 -12.88
N GLN A 219 -13.61 -8.30 -12.33
CA GLN A 219 -14.57 -9.34 -12.65
C GLN A 219 -14.92 -9.35 -14.14
N GLU A 220 -15.26 -8.17 -14.68
CA GLU A 220 -15.63 -8.00 -16.09
C GLU A 220 -14.41 -7.96 -17.04
N GLY A 221 -13.19 -7.97 -16.50
CA GLY A 221 -11.96 -7.99 -17.30
C GLY A 221 -11.78 -6.74 -18.17
N VAL A 222 -12.24 -5.59 -17.68
CA VAL A 222 -12.26 -4.33 -18.44
C VAL A 222 -10.84 -3.87 -18.76
N ALA A 223 -10.57 -3.62 -20.04
CA ALA A 223 -9.30 -3.08 -20.51
C ALA A 223 -9.17 -1.58 -20.18
N VAL A 224 -8.84 -1.26 -18.92
CA VAL A 224 -8.81 0.11 -18.40
C VAL A 224 -7.74 1.01 -19.02
N SER A 225 -6.73 0.46 -19.71
CA SER A 225 -5.67 1.25 -20.36
C SER A 225 -6.19 2.16 -21.47
N ALA A 226 -7.37 1.86 -22.03
CA ALA A 226 -8.02 2.67 -23.06
C ALA A 226 -9.09 3.62 -22.50
N ILE A 227 -9.36 3.60 -21.18
CA ILE A 227 -10.45 4.35 -20.57
C ILE A 227 -9.92 5.68 -20.03
N ALA A 228 -10.48 6.78 -20.55
CA ALA A 228 -10.00 8.12 -20.24
C ALA A 228 -10.32 8.58 -18.80
N ALA A 229 -11.41 8.08 -18.21
CA ALA A 229 -11.84 8.50 -16.87
C ALA A 229 -12.70 7.46 -16.14
N PRO A 230 -12.75 7.48 -14.80
CA PRO A 230 -13.60 6.58 -14.00
C PRO A 230 -15.12 6.73 -14.20
N TRP A 231 -15.56 7.77 -14.91
CA TRP A 231 -16.97 8.05 -15.22
C TRP A 231 -17.26 7.94 -16.73
N ALA A 232 -16.41 7.23 -17.48
CA ALA A 232 -16.66 6.95 -18.89
C ALA A 232 -17.91 6.06 -19.06
N PRO A 233 -18.61 6.10 -20.21
CA PRO A 233 -19.84 5.33 -20.44
C PRO A 233 -19.67 3.83 -20.16
N GLU A 234 -18.51 3.27 -20.51
CA GLU A 234 -18.14 1.88 -20.30
C GLU A 234 -18.10 1.53 -18.81
N ILE A 235 -17.65 2.45 -17.97
CA ILE A 235 -17.62 2.26 -16.50
C ILE A 235 -19.01 2.46 -15.89
N MET A 236 -19.74 3.47 -16.37
CA MET A 236 -21.09 3.78 -15.89
C MET A 236 -22.05 2.61 -16.15
N ALA A 237 -21.84 1.84 -17.21
CA ALA A 237 -22.61 0.64 -17.53
C ALA A 237 -22.39 -0.53 -16.54
N LEU A 238 -21.31 -0.51 -15.72
CA LEU A 238 -20.95 -1.59 -14.79
C LEU A 238 -21.57 -1.45 -13.40
N VAL A 239 -22.16 -0.28 -13.11
CA VAL A 239 -22.61 0.09 -11.78
C VAL A 239 -24.10 0.45 -11.77
N ASP A 240 -24.73 0.34 -10.60
CA ASP A 240 -26.15 0.66 -10.44
C ASP A 240 -26.40 2.18 -10.49
N ASN A 241 -27.67 2.58 -10.60
CA ASN A 241 -28.05 4.00 -10.69
C ASN A 241 -27.56 4.84 -9.49
N GLU A 242 -27.48 4.24 -8.30
CA GLU A 242 -26.96 4.90 -7.10
C GLU A 242 -25.47 5.22 -7.27
N GLU A 243 -24.66 4.23 -7.65
CA GLU A 243 -23.24 4.37 -7.89
C GLU A 243 -22.93 5.30 -9.08
N GLN A 244 -23.76 5.29 -10.13
CA GLN A 244 -23.65 6.26 -11.22
C GLN A 244 -23.75 7.70 -10.70
N GLN A 245 -24.70 7.98 -9.80
CA GLN A 245 -24.82 9.31 -9.20
C GLN A 245 -23.60 9.65 -8.32
N VAL A 246 -23.06 8.67 -7.57
CA VAL A 246 -21.85 8.88 -6.77
C VAL A 246 -20.65 9.19 -7.66
N LEU A 247 -20.47 8.48 -8.77
CA LEU A 247 -19.41 8.74 -9.75
C LEU A 247 -19.54 10.13 -10.39
N GLN A 248 -20.76 10.59 -10.70
CA GLN A 248 -20.97 11.97 -11.17
C GLN A 248 -20.63 13.01 -10.11
N ARG A 249 -20.97 12.77 -8.84
CA ARG A 249 -20.53 13.65 -7.74
C ARG A 249 -19.01 13.63 -7.58
N ALA A 250 -18.37 12.47 -7.74
CA ALA A 250 -16.91 12.36 -7.70
C ALA A 250 -16.25 13.16 -8.83
N ARG A 251 -16.83 13.15 -10.04
CA ARG A 251 -16.40 13.98 -11.17
C ARG A 251 -16.49 15.47 -10.84
N GLN A 252 -17.63 15.92 -10.31
CA GLN A 252 -17.85 17.32 -9.92
C GLN A 252 -16.87 17.75 -8.82
N ALA A 253 -16.68 16.91 -7.80
CA ALA A 253 -15.72 17.11 -6.73
C ALA A 253 -14.28 17.23 -7.26
N ALA A 254 -13.88 16.33 -8.18
CA ALA A 254 -12.56 16.37 -8.80
C ALA A 254 -12.34 17.68 -9.58
N ALA A 255 -13.34 18.15 -10.33
CA ALA A 255 -13.29 19.42 -11.03
C ALA A 255 -13.16 20.61 -10.06
N ALA A 256 -13.96 20.64 -8.99
CA ALA A 256 -13.89 21.68 -7.98
C ALA A 256 -12.53 21.72 -7.26
N THR A 257 -11.98 20.54 -6.91
CA THR A 257 -10.63 20.43 -6.34
C THR A 257 -9.55 20.92 -7.31
N ALA A 258 -9.68 20.62 -8.61
CA ALA A 258 -8.74 21.11 -9.61
C ALA A 258 -8.75 22.64 -9.72
N VAL A 259 -9.94 23.26 -9.76
CA VAL A 259 -10.10 24.72 -9.78
C VAL A 259 -9.52 25.33 -8.49
N GLY A 260 -9.88 24.80 -7.33
CA GLY A 260 -9.37 25.32 -6.05
C GLY A 260 -7.84 25.25 -5.94
N ARG A 261 -7.23 24.15 -6.40
CA ARG A 261 -5.77 24.02 -6.47
C ARG A 261 -5.14 25.00 -7.44
N ALA A 262 -5.75 25.22 -8.61
CA ALA A 262 -5.24 26.18 -9.58
C ALA A 262 -5.27 27.61 -9.06
N VAL A 263 -6.37 28.01 -8.40
CA VAL A 263 -6.50 29.32 -7.76
C VAL A 263 -5.46 29.49 -6.66
N TYR A 264 -5.32 28.49 -5.79
CA TYR A 264 -4.31 28.54 -4.73
C TYR A 264 -2.89 28.66 -5.28
N ALA A 265 -2.54 27.84 -6.29
CA ALA A 265 -1.24 27.92 -6.94
C ALA A 265 -0.98 29.31 -7.55
N ALA A 266 -1.98 29.89 -8.22
CA ALA A 266 -1.87 31.24 -8.78
C ALA A 266 -1.63 32.31 -7.70
N LEU A 267 -2.35 32.23 -6.57
CA LEU A 267 -2.17 33.15 -5.44
C LEU A 267 -0.80 33.01 -4.78
N VAL A 268 -0.29 31.78 -4.63
CA VAL A 268 1.05 31.54 -4.09
C VAL A 268 2.11 32.11 -5.02
N GLU A 269 1.99 31.89 -6.33
CA GLU A 269 2.93 32.47 -7.30
C GLU A 269 2.89 34.00 -7.31
N GLU A 270 1.72 34.62 -7.17
CA GLU A 270 1.59 36.08 -7.06
C GLU A 270 2.28 36.63 -5.80
N ILE A 271 2.13 35.97 -4.66
CA ILE A 271 2.79 36.38 -3.41
C ILE A 271 4.30 36.26 -3.56
N ARG A 272 4.80 35.15 -4.12
CA ARG A 272 6.25 34.93 -4.32
C ARG A 272 6.86 35.97 -5.26
N ALA A 273 6.18 36.29 -6.36
CA ALA A 273 6.65 37.32 -7.29
C ALA A 273 6.81 38.69 -6.61
N ARG A 274 5.88 39.07 -5.72
CA ARG A 274 5.97 40.32 -4.96
C ARG A 274 7.08 40.31 -3.91
N GLU A 275 7.38 39.15 -3.32
CA GLU A 275 8.49 39.01 -2.37
C GLU A 275 9.86 39.04 -3.06
N ASP A 276 9.98 38.50 -4.28
CA ASP A 276 11.22 38.53 -5.07
C ASP A 276 11.54 39.93 -5.63
N GLU A 277 10.54 40.82 -5.72
CA GLU A 277 10.69 42.22 -6.17
C GLU A 277 11.09 43.20 -5.03
N MET A 278 11.08 42.77 -3.77
CA MET A 278 11.47 43.57 -2.59
C MET A 278 12.90 43.30 -2.11
#